data_AF-A0A960HQR0-F1
#
_entry.id   AF-A0A960HQR0-F1
#
_cell.length_a   1.000
_cell.length_b   1.000
_cell.length_c   1.000
_cell.angle_alpha   90.00
_cell.angle_beta   90.00
_cell.angle_gamma   90.00
#
_symmetry.space_group_name_H-M   'P 1'
#
loop_
_entity.id
_entity.type
_entity.pdbx_description
1 polymer ?
#
loop_
_entity_poly.entity_id
_entity_poly.type
_entity_poly.pdbx_seq_one_letter_code
_entity_poly.pdbx_strand_id
1 'polypeptide(L)'
;MGKPVLPDGLVAVVKRDCETCRMVVPVLQQLAAGPGISVFTQDDPDFPGDPAATHDTDLGISWHHDIETVPTLMLVRDGAEVDRTVGWLRTAWEELTGIEGLGADLPPMRPGCGSKSVDPDLVDELRVRHGGSILRARRIEVADAEDDIEMMFTRGWTDGLPVVPPTEARVMAMLDGTTRAPDEIVATVPPDLVDVSVEKVA
;
A
#
# COMPACT_ATOMS: atom_id res chain seq x y z
N MET A 1 7.10 -9.44 6.18
CA MET A 1 8.08 -9.76 5.10
C MET A 1 9.14 -8.66 5.13
N GLY A 2 10.37 -8.89 4.67
CA GLY A 2 11.33 -7.78 4.52
C GLY A 2 10.95 -6.88 3.35
N LYS A 3 11.37 -5.60 3.37
CA LYS A 3 11.21 -4.67 2.24
C LYS A 3 11.82 -5.31 0.97
N PRO A 4 11.04 -5.49 -0.12
CA PRO A 4 11.56 -5.98 -1.38
C PRO A 4 12.70 -5.10 -1.89
N VAL A 5 13.66 -5.69 -2.59
CA VAL A 5 14.75 -4.94 -3.20
C VAL A 5 14.31 -4.49 -4.59
N LEU A 6 14.43 -3.19 -4.88
CA LEU A 6 14.21 -2.68 -6.24
C LEU A 6 15.43 -2.95 -7.11
N PRO A 7 15.25 -3.21 -8.42
CA PRO A 7 16.36 -3.29 -9.36
C PRO A 7 17.04 -1.93 -9.50
N ASP A 8 18.36 -1.94 -9.70
CA ASP A 8 19.13 -0.72 -9.96
C ASP A 8 18.72 -0.08 -11.30
N GLY A 9 18.83 1.26 -11.36
CA GLY A 9 18.46 2.06 -12.52
C GLY A 9 17.10 2.73 -12.35
N LEU A 10 16.41 2.95 -13.47
CA LEU A 10 15.09 3.58 -13.47
C LEU A 10 14.02 2.54 -13.13
N VAL A 11 13.15 2.88 -12.19
CA VAL A 11 12.01 2.04 -11.78
C VAL A 11 10.73 2.85 -11.84
N ALA A 12 9.74 2.38 -12.60
CA ALA A 12 8.41 2.99 -12.65
C ALA A 12 7.36 2.09 -12.01
N VAL A 13 6.47 2.67 -11.22
CA VAL A 13 5.26 2.02 -10.72
C VAL A 13 4.04 2.69 -11.34
N VAL A 14 3.19 1.90 -11.98
CA VAL A 14 2.06 2.36 -12.78
C VAL A 14 0.80 1.55 -12.51
N LYS A 15 -0.35 2.05 -12.96
CA LYS A 15 -1.61 1.30 -12.96
C LYS A 15 -2.44 1.66 -14.20
N ARG A 16 -3.14 0.69 -14.78
CA ARG A 16 -3.94 0.86 -16.00
C ARG A 16 -5.11 1.79 -15.82
N ASP A 17 -5.74 1.77 -14.64
CA ASP A 17 -6.90 2.62 -14.34
C ASP A 17 -6.53 4.12 -14.26
N CYS A 18 -5.22 4.45 -14.18
CA CYS A 18 -4.77 5.84 -14.21
C CYS A 18 -4.57 6.35 -15.65
N GLU A 19 -5.32 7.38 -16.05
CA GLU A 19 -5.20 8.02 -17.37
C GLU A 19 -3.78 8.54 -17.62
N THR A 20 -3.13 9.13 -16.62
CA THR A 20 -1.75 9.61 -16.73
C THR A 20 -0.78 8.47 -16.99
N CYS A 21 -0.97 7.30 -16.35
CA CYS A 21 -0.15 6.10 -16.63
C CYS A 21 -0.32 5.63 -18.07
N ARG A 22 -1.57 5.56 -18.58
CA ARG A 22 -1.86 5.20 -19.98
C ARG A 22 -1.22 6.18 -20.97
N MET A 23 -1.26 7.47 -20.65
CA MET A 23 -0.69 8.52 -21.49
C MET A 23 0.85 8.46 -21.56
N VAL A 24 1.55 8.12 -20.47
CA VAL A 24 3.03 8.08 -20.44
C VAL A 24 3.62 6.78 -20.99
N VAL A 25 2.82 5.82 -21.46
CA VAL A 25 3.33 4.57 -22.06
C VAL A 25 4.39 4.81 -23.14
N PRO A 26 4.24 5.75 -24.10
CA PRO A 26 5.29 6.04 -25.07
C PRO A 26 6.60 6.53 -24.44
N VAL A 27 6.53 7.19 -23.27
CA VAL A 27 7.72 7.63 -22.52
C VAL A 27 8.40 6.44 -21.86
N LEU A 28 7.63 5.49 -21.28
CA LEU A 28 8.18 4.25 -20.75
C LEU A 28 8.91 3.44 -21.85
N GLN A 29 8.36 3.43 -23.07
CA GLN A 29 9.00 2.83 -24.25
C GLN A 29 10.30 3.55 -24.65
N GLN A 30 10.31 4.89 -24.64
CA GLN A 30 11.52 5.69 -24.88
C GLN A 30 12.63 5.36 -23.87
N LEU A 31 12.28 5.25 -22.58
CA LEU A 31 13.24 4.91 -21.52
C LEU A 31 13.72 3.47 -21.62
N ALA A 32 12.83 2.53 -21.97
CA ALA A 32 13.19 1.13 -22.20
C ALA A 32 14.16 0.96 -23.38
N ALA A 33 14.00 1.74 -24.44
CA ALA A 33 14.89 1.73 -25.60
C ALA A 33 16.23 2.45 -25.36
N GLY A 34 16.31 3.31 -24.34
CA GLY A 34 17.49 4.09 -23.97
C GLY A 34 18.26 3.48 -22.79
N PRO A 35 18.25 4.11 -21.60
CA PRO A 35 19.02 3.66 -20.43
C PRO A 35 18.50 2.33 -19.84
N GLY A 36 17.30 1.89 -20.22
CA GLY A 36 16.59 0.79 -19.59
C GLY A 36 15.72 1.26 -18.43
N ILE A 37 14.60 0.55 -18.21
CA ILE A 37 13.65 0.82 -17.12
C ILE A 37 13.02 -0.49 -16.65
N SER A 38 12.82 -0.62 -15.35
CA SER A 38 11.99 -1.68 -14.75
C SER A 38 10.61 -1.12 -14.44
N VAL A 39 9.55 -1.79 -14.89
CA VAL A 39 8.17 -1.33 -14.67
C VAL A 39 7.42 -2.31 -13.77
N PHE A 40 6.70 -1.78 -12.79
CA PHE A 40 5.74 -2.52 -11.96
C PHE A 40 4.33 -2.00 -12.21
N THR A 41 3.35 -2.90 -12.26
CA THR A 41 1.92 -2.59 -12.48
C THR A 41 1.06 -3.08 -11.32
N GLN A 42 0.07 -2.29 -10.89
CA GLN A 42 -0.72 -2.54 -9.67
C GLN A 42 -2.07 -3.26 -9.88
N ASP A 43 -2.62 -3.23 -11.09
CA ASP A 43 -4.03 -3.59 -11.34
C ASP A 43 -4.25 -4.52 -12.53
N ASP A 44 -3.49 -4.33 -13.61
CA ASP A 44 -3.57 -5.16 -14.80
C ASP A 44 -2.18 -5.75 -15.12
N PRO A 45 -2.00 -7.09 -15.12
CA PRO A 45 -0.73 -7.75 -15.40
C PRO A 45 -0.23 -7.56 -16.82
N ASP A 46 -1.11 -7.22 -17.75
CA ASP A 46 -0.76 -6.99 -19.16
C ASP A 46 -0.45 -5.51 -19.44
N PHE A 47 -0.62 -4.61 -18.47
CA PHE A 47 -0.30 -3.19 -18.61
C PHE A 47 1.16 -2.89 -18.22
N PRO A 48 1.91 -2.08 -18.99
CA PRO A 48 1.53 -1.33 -20.19
C PRO A 48 1.65 -2.12 -21.51
N GLY A 49 1.98 -3.41 -21.45
CA GLY A 49 2.23 -4.28 -22.58
C GLY A 49 3.67 -4.18 -23.07
N ASP A 50 4.10 -2.98 -23.44
CA ASP A 50 5.48 -2.66 -23.81
C ASP A 50 5.89 -1.29 -23.23
N PRO A 51 6.95 -1.20 -22.40
CA PRO A 51 7.82 -2.30 -21.94
C PRO A 51 7.08 -3.30 -21.03
N ALA A 52 7.58 -4.53 -20.99
CA ALA A 52 7.05 -5.55 -20.10
C ALA A 52 7.14 -5.10 -18.63
N ALA A 53 6.08 -5.35 -17.86
CA ALA A 53 6.00 -4.99 -16.45
C ALA A 53 5.91 -6.24 -15.55
N THR A 54 6.38 -6.09 -14.31
CA THR A 54 6.14 -7.06 -13.25
C THR A 54 4.86 -6.69 -12.52
N HIS A 55 3.91 -7.62 -12.41
CA HIS A 55 2.66 -7.38 -11.68
C HIS A 55 2.89 -7.43 -10.17
N ASP A 56 2.60 -6.31 -9.48
CA ASP A 56 2.68 -6.14 -8.04
C ASP A 56 1.42 -6.69 -7.37
N THR A 57 1.23 -8.01 -7.47
CA THR A 57 -0.04 -8.69 -7.17
C THR A 57 -0.56 -8.46 -5.75
N ASP A 58 0.34 -8.45 -4.77
CA ASP A 58 -0.01 -8.23 -3.37
C ASP A 58 0.17 -6.78 -2.92
N LEU A 59 0.53 -5.89 -3.87
CA LEU A 59 0.94 -4.50 -3.65
C LEU A 59 2.17 -4.37 -2.73
N GLY A 60 2.97 -5.42 -2.59
CA GLY A 60 4.14 -5.45 -1.72
C GLY A 60 5.22 -4.47 -2.15
N ILE A 61 5.47 -4.30 -3.45
CA ILE A 61 6.40 -3.27 -3.96
C ILE A 61 5.84 -1.89 -3.64
N SER A 62 4.58 -1.64 -3.99
CA SER A 62 3.93 -0.35 -3.81
C SER A 62 3.85 0.06 -2.33
N TRP A 63 3.60 -0.89 -1.44
CA TRP A 63 3.53 -0.68 0.00
C TRP A 63 4.90 -0.34 0.60
N HIS A 64 5.90 -1.21 0.43
CA HIS A 64 7.18 -1.05 1.12
C HIS A 64 8.05 0.09 0.57
N HIS A 65 7.72 0.63 -0.60
CA HIS A 65 8.39 1.76 -1.22
C HIS A 65 7.58 3.06 -1.15
N ASP A 66 6.52 3.09 -0.34
CA ASP A 66 5.71 4.29 -0.07
C ASP A 66 5.21 4.93 -1.38
N ILE A 67 4.67 4.10 -2.27
CA ILE A 67 4.10 4.57 -3.54
C ILE A 67 2.70 5.10 -3.24
N GLU A 68 2.58 6.41 -3.05
CA GLU A 68 1.28 7.05 -2.80
C GLU A 68 0.57 7.48 -4.08
N THR A 69 1.34 7.80 -5.13
CA THR A 69 0.85 8.29 -6.41
C THR A 69 1.37 7.44 -7.56
N VAL A 70 0.60 7.32 -8.63
CA VAL A 70 1.04 6.71 -9.89
C VAL A 70 0.73 7.62 -11.09
N PRO A 71 1.60 7.70 -12.12
CA PRO A 71 2.90 7.01 -12.20
C PRO A 71 3.89 7.60 -11.17
N THR A 72 4.71 6.74 -10.57
CA THR A 72 5.90 7.13 -9.82
C THR A 72 7.11 6.62 -10.59
N LEU A 73 8.10 7.49 -10.81
CA LEU A 73 9.39 7.13 -11.40
C LEU A 73 10.48 7.37 -10.35
N MET A 74 11.32 6.37 -10.12
CA MET A 74 12.39 6.36 -9.13
C MET A 74 13.72 6.08 -9.81
N LEU A 75 14.79 6.66 -9.27
CA LEU A 75 16.17 6.27 -9.54
C LEU A 75 16.69 5.45 -8.38
N VAL A 76 17.15 4.24 -8.66
CA VAL A 76 17.67 3.28 -7.67
C VAL A 76 19.16 3.04 -7.91
N ARG A 77 19.96 3.05 -6.85
CA ARG A 77 21.39 2.70 -6.85
C ARG A 77 21.71 1.83 -5.64
N ASP A 78 22.41 0.72 -5.86
CA ASP A 78 22.77 -0.25 -4.82
C ASP A 78 21.52 -0.75 -4.04
N GLY A 79 20.40 -0.91 -4.75
CA GLY A 79 19.11 -1.32 -4.18
C GLY A 79 18.41 -0.26 -3.31
N ALA A 80 18.98 0.94 -3.20
CA ALA A 80 18.42 2.07 -2.46
C ALA A 80 17.87 3.13 -3.42
N GLU A 81 16.71 3.68 -3.10
CA GLU A 81 16.17 4.81 -3.82
C GLU A 81 16.98 6.07 -3.55
N VAL A 82 17.35 6.78 -4.61
CA VAL A 82 18.17 8.00 -4.57
C VAL A 82 17.32 9.24 -4.84
N ASP A 83 16.36 9.14 -5.75
CA ASP A 83 15.49 10.24 -6.13
C ASP A 83 14.19 9.71 -6.77
N ARG A 84 13.12 10.52 -6.73
CA ARG A 84 11.81 10.15 -7.28
C ARG A 84 11.04 11.35 -7.84
N THR A 85 10.16 11.09 -8.80
CA THR A 85 9.12 12.02 -9.25
C THR A 85 7.78 11.31 -9.40
N VAL A 86 6.69 12.06 -9.29
CA VAL A 86 5.32 11.52 -9.31
C VAL A 86 4.45 12.26 -10.31
N GLY A 87 3.46 11.55 -10.86
CA GLY A 87 2.69 12.05 -11.99
C GLY A 87 3.57 12.21 -13.24
N TRP A 88 3.09 13.00 -14.18
CA TRP A 88 3.84 13.38 -15.36
C TRP A 88 4.17 14.86 -15.28
N LEU A 89 5.45 15.20 -15.19
CA LEU A 89 5.96 16.54 -15.45
C LEU A 89 7.22 16.35 -16.27
N ARG A 90 7.20 16.76 -17.54
CA ARG A 90 8.27 16.48 -18.49
C ARG A 90 9.63 16.87 -17.92
N THR A 91 9.77 18.10 -17.46
CA THR A 91 11.05 18.62 -16.94
C THR A 91 11.57 17.84 -15.74
N ALA A 92 10.69 17.36 -14.86
CA ALA A 92 11.10 16.56 -13.70
C ALA A 92 11.53 15.15 -14.10
N TRP A 93 10.87 14.55 -15.10
CA TRP A 93 11.31 13.27 -15.67
C TRP A 93 12.63 13.41 -16.41
N GLU A 94 12.82 14.48 -17.19
CA GLU A 94 14.07 14.77 -17.89
C GLU A 94 15.22 15.01 -16.92
N GLU A 95 14.99 15.76 -15.83
CA GLU A 95 15.97 15.99 -14.75
C GLU A 95 16.37 14.69 -14.04
N LEU A 96 15.38 13.87 -13.63
CA LEU A 96 15.60 12.61 -12.95
C LEU A 96 16.36 11.59 -13.82
N THR A 97 16.02 11.53 -15.11
CA THR A 97 16.57 10.54 -16.05
C THR A 97 17.86 11.02 -16.74
N GLY A 98 18.10 12.33 -16.77
CA GLY A 98 19.16 12.94 -17.56
C GLY A 98 18.92 12.90 -19.07
N ILE A 99 17.68 12.68 -19.52
CA ILE A 99 17.31 12.52 -20.94
C ILE A 99 16.39 13.66 -21.34
N GLU A 100 16.74 14.38 -22.39
CA GLU A 100 15.91 15.45 -22.96
C GLU A 100 14.93 14.93 -24.03
N GLY A 101 13.84 15.66 -24.24
CA GLY A 101 12.89 15.40 -25.32
C GLY A 101 11.85 14.32 -24.99
N LEU A 102 11.68 13.97 -23.72
CA LEU A 102 10.74 12.93 -23.30
C LEU A 102 9.30 13.33 -23.62
N GLY A 103 8.57 12.43 -24.29
CA GLY A 103 7.15 12.63 -24.58
C GLY A 103 6.86 13.95 -25.31
N ALA A 104 7.60 14.25 -26.38
CA ALA A 104 7.50 15.50 -27.14
C ALA A 104 6.05 15.90 -27.50
N ASP A 105 5.22 14.92 -27.87
CA ASP A 105 3.81 15.09 -28.26
C ASP A 105 2.82 15.08 -27.09
N LEU A 106 3.29 14.83 -25.86
CA LEU A 106 2.46 14.84 -24.66
C LEU A 106 2.34 16.26 -24.08
N PRO A 107 1.25 16.57 -23.36
CA PRO A 107 1.18 17.80 -22.57
C PRO A 107 2.39 17.87 -21.61
N PRO A 108 2.86 19.07 -21.25
CA PRO A 108 4.05 19.22 -20.39
C PRO A 108 3.85 18.63 -18.99
N MET A 109 2.60 18.55 -18.52
CA MET A 109 2.27 18.04 -17.20
C MET A 109 0.88 17.40 -17.16
N ARG A 110 0.73 16.33 -16.38
CA ARG A 110 -0.53 15.76 -15.90
C ARG A 110 -0.34 15.25 -14.46
N PRO A 111 -1.29 15.53 -13.54
CA PRO A 111 -1.24 14.95 -12.21
C PRO A 111 -1.36 13.43 -12.28
N GLY A 112 -0.76 12.74 -11.31
CA GLY A 112 -0.99 11.31 -11.12
C GLY A 112 -2.34 11.00 -10.47
N CYS A 113 -2.55 9.73 -10.19
CA CYS A 113 -3.69 9.18 -9.47
C CYS A 113 -3.21 8.54 -8.16
N GLY A 114 -4.08 8.39 -7.15
CA GLY A 114 -3.74 7.63 -5.95
C GLY A 114 -3.34 6.18 -6.28
N SER A 115 -2.26 5.72 -5.67
CA SER A 115 -1.80 4.33 -5.74
C SER A 115 -2.82 3.39 -5.10
N LYS A 116 -2.90 2.14 -5.57
CA LYS A 116 -3.73 1.12 -4.91
C LYS A 116 -3.25 0.77 -3.50
N SER A 117 -1.97 1.02 -3.16
CA SER A 117 -1.45 0.80 -1.81
C SER A 117 -1.95 1.80 -0.77
N VAL A 118 -2.56 2.91 -1.19
CA VAL A 118 -3.18 3.92 -0.32
C VAL A 118 -4.69 4.03 -0.53
N ASP A 119 -5.28 3.06 -1.23
CA ASP A 119 -6.73 3.00 -1.45
C ASP A 119 -7.44 2.77 -0.10
N PRO A 120 -8.40 3.63 0.32
CA PRO A 120 -9.14 3.46 1.57
C PRO A 120 -9.80 2.10 1.73
N ASP A 121 -10.18 1.46 0.63
CA ASP A 121 -10.84 0.14 0.66
C ASP A 121 -9.83 -1.01 0.84
N LEU A 122 -8.53 -0.76 0.63
CA LEU A 122 -7.46 -1.78 0.69
C LEU A 122 -6.45 -1.55 1.81
N VAL A 123 -6.24 -0.31 2.24
CA VAL A 123 -5.13 0.10 3.11
C VAL A 123 -5.11 -0.67 4.42
N ASP A 124 -6.28 -0.96 5.01
CA ASP A 124 -6.34 -1.69 6.27
C ASP A 124 -5.91 -3.15 6.10
N GLU A 125 -6.35 -3.82 5.04
CA GLU A 125 -5.91 -5.18 4.72
C GLU A 125 -4.42 -5.23 4.37
N LEU A 126 -3.92 -4.23 3.63
CA LEU A 126 -2.50 -4.13 3.29
C LEU A 126 -1.64 -3.89 4.52
N ARG A 127 -2.12 -3.11 5.50
CA ARG A 127 -1.45 -2.94 6.80
C ARG A 127 -1.32 -4.27 7.53
N VAL A 128 -2.38 -5.09 7.55
CA VAL A 128 -2.31 -6.44 8.13
C VAL A 128 -1.30 -7.32 7.37
N ARG A 129 -1.35 -7.27 6.03
CA ARG A 129 -0.51 -8.11 5.16
C ARG A 129 0.96 -7.77 5.26
N HIS A 130 1.30 -6.47 5.26
CA HIS A 130 2.67 -5.99 5.07
C HIS A 130 3.26 -5.30 6.30
N GLY A 131 2.43 -4.73 7.17
CA GLY A 131 2.87 -4.02 8.39
C GLY A 131 3.41 -4.92 9.50
N GLY A 132 3.18 -6.24 9.41
CA GLY A 132 3.53 -7.19 10.46
C GLY A 132 2.56 -7.13 11.64
N SER A 133 2.39 -8.26 12.35
CA SER A 133 1.45 -8.32 13.47
C SER A 133 2.11 -7.77 14.73
N ILE A 134 1.68 -6.58 15.16
CA ILE A 134 1.98 -6.00 16.47
C ILE A 134 0.99 -6.47 17.56
N LEU A 135 -0.07 -7.16 17.14
CA LEU A 135 -1.16 -7.61 18.01
C LEU A 135 -0.76 -8.83 18.83
N ARG A 136 -1.12 -8.84 20.11
CA ARG A 136 -0.86 -9.93 21.06
C ARG A 136 -2.12 -10.65 21.51
N ALA A 137 -3.30 -10.06 21.28
CA ALA A 137 -4.57 -10.63 21.67
C ALA A 137 -4.79 -12.00 21.00
N ARG A 138 -5.37 -12.92 21.78
CA ARG A 138 -5.77 -14.23 21.27
C ARG A 138 -6.74 -14.05 20.10
N ARG A 139 -6.40 -14.65 18.96
CA ARG A 139 -7.29 -14.75 17.80
C ARG A 139 -8.34 -15.83 18.00
N ILE A 140 -9.53 -15.56 17.50
CA ILE A 140 -10.68 -16.46 17.59
C ILE A 140 -11.14 -16.68 16.16
N GLU A 141 -10.89 -17.88 15.67
CA GLU A 141 -11.35 -18.28 14.34
C GLU A 141 -12.87 -18.45 14.37
N VAL A 142 -13.52 -17.88 13.36
CA VAL A 142 -14.96 -18.00 13.10
C VAL A 142 -15.10 -18.86 11.86
N ALA A 143 -15.99 -19.84 11.88
CA ALA A 143 -16.20 -20.68 10.71
C ALA A 143 -16.88 -19.87 9.59
N ASP A 144 -16.56 -20.14 8.32
CA ASP A 144 -17.12 -19.39 7.18
C ASP A 144 -18.66 -19.34 7.13
N ALA A 145 -19.33 -20.33 7.72
CA ALA A 145 -20.78 -20.44 7.79
C ALA A 145 -21.40 -19.83 9.06
N GLU A 146 -20.58 -19.35 9.99
CA GLU A 146 -21.00 -18.75 11.26
C GLU A 146 -21.08 -17.23 11.10
N ASP A 147 -22.16 -16.62 11.60
CA ASP A 147 -22.31 -15.17 11.67
C ASP A 147 -21.51 -14.66 12.89
N ASP A 148 -20.52 -13.82 12.64
CA ASP A 148 -19.59 -13.34 13.66
C ASP A 148 -20.26 -12.44 14.71
N ILE A 149 -21.24 -11.62 14.30
CA ILE A 149 -22.02 -10.77 15.21
C ILE A 149 -22.88 -11.63 16.13
N GLU A 150 -23.60 -12.61 15.59
CA GLU A 150 -24.44 -13.54 16.36
C GLU A 150 -23.60 -14.46 17.26
N MET A 151 -22.40 -14.86 16.83
CA MET A 151 -21.46 -15.62 17.66
C MET A 151 -21.05 -14.79 18.89
N MET A 152 -20.71 -13.51 18.71
CA MET A 152 -20.33 -12.63 19.83
C MET A 152 -21.48 -12.45 20.81
N PHE A 153 -22.71 -12.29 20.31
CA PHE A 153 -23.92 -12.25 21.15
C PHE A 153 -24.13 -13.56 21.92
N THR A 154 -24.09 -14.71 21.23
CA THR A 154 -24.29 -16.04 21.82
C THR A 154 -23.26 -16.36 22.90
N ARG A 155 -22.02 -15.87 22.76
CA ARG A 155 -20.95 -16.04 23.75
C ARG A 155 -21.00 -15.01 24.88
N GLY A 156 -21.96 -14.08 24.87
CA GLY A 156 -22.13 -13.05 25.89
C GLY A 156 -21.03 -11.99 25.89
N TRP A 157 -20.40 -11.74 24.74
CA TRP A 157 -19.36 -10.72 24.60
C TRP A 157 -19.91 -9.33 24.28
N THR A 158 -21.22 -9.22 24.11
CA THR A 158 -21.91 -7.95 23.89
C THR A 158 -22.78 -7.62 25.11
N ASP A 159 -23.20 -6.37 25.21
CA ASP A 159 -24.16 -5.89 26.21
C ASP A 159 -25.63 -6.12 25.78
N GLY A 160 -25.85 -6.91 24.72
CA GLY A 160 -27.15 -7.11 24.08
C GLY A 160 -27.42 -6.17 22.90
N LEU A 161 -26.55 -5.20 22.62
CA LEU A 161 -26.58 -4.40 21.39
C LEU A 161 -25.71 -5.02 20.29
N PRO A 162 -25.97 -4.69 19.01
CA PRO A 162 -25.09 -5.07 17.91
C PRO A 162 -23.68 -4.51 18.09
N VAL A 163 -22.67 -5.35 17.84
CA VAL A 163 -21.25 -4.98 17.89
C VAL A 163 -20.61 -5.17 16.52
N VAL A 164 -19.49 -4.48 16.29
CA VAL A 164 -18.62 -4.73 15.14
C VAL A 164 -17.48 -5.63 15.61
N PRO A 165 -17.29 -6.82 15.00
CA PRO A 165 -16.20 -7.70 15.37
C PRO A 165 -14.82 -7.05 15.15
N PRO A 166 -13.91 -7.12 16.14
CA PRO A 166 -12.60 -6.49 16.09
C PRO A 166 -11.63 -7.32 15.24
N THR A 167 -11.76 -7.22 13.91
CA THR A 167 -10.82 -7.83 12.98
C THR A 167 -9.44 -7.18 13.11
N GLU A 168 -8.37 -7.91 12.76
CA GLU A 168 -7.00 -7.38 12.84
C GLU A 168 -6.85 -6.04 12.08
N ALA A 169 -7.49 -5.93 10.91
CA ALA A 169 -7.54 -4.70 10.13
C ALA A 169 -8.14 -3.52 10.91
N ARG A 170 -9.29 -3.71 11.57
CA ARG A 170 -9.98 -2.67 12.34
C ARG A 170 -9.22 -2.27 13.60
N VAL A 171 -8.65 -3.24 14.33
CA VAL A 171 -7.85 -2.99 15.52
C VAL A 171 -6.60 -2.18 15.14
N MET A 172 -5.89 -2.59 14.09
CA MET A 172 -4.72 -1.86 13.59
C MET A 172 -5.08 -0.43 13.15
N ALA A 173 -6.19 -0.25 12.44
CA ALA A 173 -6.67 1.08 12.04
C ALA A 173 -7.01 1.97 13.25
N MET A 174 -7.59 1.40 14.31
CA MET A 174 -7.88 2.13 15.55
C MET A 174 -6.59 2.50 16.32
N LEU A 175 -5.58 1.62 16.31
CA LEU A 175 -4.28 1.88 16.93
C LEU A 175 -3.51 3.03 16.27
N ASP A 176 -3.67 3.25 14.95
CA ASP A 176 -3.09 4.40 14.26
C ASP A 176 -3.62 5.75 14.78
N GLY A 177 -4.78 5.75 15.45
CA GLY A 177 -5.36 6.93 16.09
C GLY A 177 -4.67 7.36 17.39
N THR A 178 -3.65 6.64 17.86
CA THR A 178 -2.94 6.95 19.10
C THR A 178 -1.43 6.80 18.96
N THR A 179 -0.69 7.48 19.83
CA THR A 179 0.77 7.34 19.95
C THR A 179 1.19 6.40 21.08
N ARG A 180 0.23 5.86 21.83
CA ARG A 180 0.46 4.93 22.94
C ARG A 180 0.84 3.55 22.42
N ALA A 181 1.68 2.84 23.17
CA ALA A 181 2.09 1.50 22.77
C ALA A 181 0.89 0.52 22.89
N PRO A 182 0.71 -0.42 21.94
CA PRO A 182 -0.41 -1.38 21.98
C PRO A 182 -0.47 -2.22 23.27
N ASP A 183 0.68 -2.50 23.89
CA ASP A 183 0.80 -3.26 25.13
C ASP A 183 0.80 -2.40 26.40
N GLU A 184 0.66 -1.07 26.27
CA GLU A 184 0.52 -0.18 27.41
C GLU A 184 -0.82 -0.45 28.14
N ILE A 185 -0.76 -0.68 29.46
CA ILE A 185 -1.96 -0.92 30.27
C ILE A 185 -2.72 0.39 30.49
N VAL A 186 -4.00 0.40 30.14
CA VAL A 186 -4.93 1.52 30.33
C VAL A 186 -5.58 1.45 31.71
N ALA A 187 -6.07 0.27 32.10
CA ALA A 187 -6.72 0.06 33.38
C ALA A 187 -6.77 -1.43 33.74
N THR A 188 -6.95 -1.73 35.02
CA THR A 188 -7.33 -3.06 35.51
C THR A 188 -8.83 -3.04 35.80
N VAL A 189 -9.62 -3.87 35.11
CA VAL A 189 -11.09 -3.75 35.08
C VAL A 189 -11.76 -4.84 35.94
N PRO A 190 -12.57 -4.47 36.95
CA PRO A 190 -13.42 -5.42 37.68
C PRO A 190 -14.51 -6.04 36.79
N PRO A 191 -15.06 -7.21 37.15
CA PRO A 191 -14.85 -7.96 38.39
C PRO A 191 -13.62 -8.88 38.37
N ASP A 192 -13.12 -9.25 37.19
CA ASP A 192 -12.05 -10.24 37.04
C ASP A 192 -10.64 -9.66 37.31
N LEU A 193 -10.54 -8.33 37.48
CA LEU A 193 -9.30 -7.60 37.73
C LEU A 193 -8.23 -7.89 36.68
N VAL A 194 -8.66 -7.96 35.42
CA VAL A 194 -7.78 -8.19 34.27
C VAL A 194 -7.27 -6.86 33.75
N ASP A 195 -5.96 -6.82 33.44
CA ASP A 195 -5.33 -5.67 32.80
C ASP A 195 -5.81 -5.53 31.35
N VAL A 196 -6.27 -4.33 31.01
CA VAL A 196 -6.74 -3.93 29.69
C VAL A 196 -5.68 -3.02 29.08
N SER A 197 -5.02 -3.51 28.02
CA SER A 197 -4.05 -2.73 27.25
C SER A 197 -4.72 -1.82 26.21
N VAL A 198 -3.96 -0.94 25.58
CA VAL A 198 -4.43 -0.10 24.46
C VAL A 198 -4.97 -0.97 23.32
N GLU A 199 -4.29 -2.06 22.97
CA GLU A 199 -4.78 -3.05 22.00
C GLU A 199 -6.14 -3.64 22.38
N LYS A 200 -6.41 -3.85 23.68
CA LYS A 200 -7.69 -4.41 24.14
C LYS A 200 -8.83 -3.39 24.12
N VAL A 201 -8.50 -2.10 24.06
CA VAL A 201 -9.46 -1.01 23.90
C VAL A 201 -9.77 -0.77 22.42
N ALA A 202 -8.79 -1.00 21.54
CA ALA A 202 -8.92 -0.93 20.09
C ALA A 202 -9.72 -2.12 19.52
#